data_AF-A0A139WN74-F1
#
_entry.id   AF-A0A139WN74-F1
#
_cell.length_a   1.000
_cell.length_b   1.000
_cell.length_c   1.000
_cell.angle_alpha   90.00
_cell.angle_beta   90.00
_cell.angle_gamma   90.00
#
_symmetry.space_group_name_H-M   'P 1'
#
loop_
_entity.id
_entity.type
_entity.pdbx_description
1 polymer ?
#
loop_
_entity_poly.entity_id
_entity_poly.type
_entity_poly.pdbx_seq_one_letter_code
_entity_poly.pdbx_strand_id
1 'polypeptide(L)'
;MSCPVPAPALKDLPRVAGDLKSELEGFKPTNLKNADTQEKIVLPSAEDVAQERTHNALIAGVENFKSSSLKRTDTREKIVLPNAQDVAAEKTEKALIAGIEHFDPSKLKHTETQEKNPLPDKDVVLQEKNHLNLLNGVEHFDKATMKHTTTAEKIVLPDNEVIEQEKGQRQLISGIENFDSSKLKHAETCEKNPLPTKEIIDQEKSA
;
A
#
# COMPACT_ATOMS: atom_id res chain seq x y z
N MET A 1 48.14 37.07 -35.58
CA MET A 1 48.78 38.41 -35.60
C MET A 1 48.47 39.11 -34.28
N SER A 2 49.19 38.80 -33.21
CA SER A 2 49.12 39.61 -31.99
C SER A 2 50.29 40.59 -32.05
N CYS A 3 50.00 41.87 -32.25
CA CYS A 3 50.98 42.92 -32.05
C CYS A 3 51.50 42.83 -30.60
N PRO A 4 52.81 42.95 -30.36
CA PRO A 4 53.35 42.95 -29.02
C PRO A 4 52.88 44.20 -28.27
N VAL A 5 52.41 44.03 -27.03
CA VAL A 5 52.36 45.13 -26.05
C VAL A 5 53.80 45.62 -25.85
N PRO A 6 54.11 46.93 -25.94
CA PRO A 6 55.46 47.40 -25.66
C PRO A 6 55.86 47.02 -24.23
N ALA A 7 57.03 46.39 -24.09
CA ALA A 7 57.60 45.99 -22.82
C ALA A 7 57.83 47.22 -21.91
N PRO A 8 57.58 47.12 -20.58
CA PRO A 8 57.77 48.22 -19.65
C PRO A 8 59.21 48.74 -19.74
N ALA A 9 59.37 50.06 -19.73
CA ALA A 9 60.70 50.65 -19.79
C ALA A 9 61.46 50.30 -18.51
N LEU A 10 62.78 50.26 -18.58
CA LEU A 10 63.68 49.93 -17.45
C LEU A 10 63.43 50.78 -16.19
N LYS A 11 62.80 51.95 -16.35
CA LYS A 11 62.37 52.87 -15.28
C LYS A 11 61.09 52.43 -14.54
N ASP A 12 60.29 51.55 -15.14
CA ASP A 12 58.99 51.11 -14.62
C ASP A 12 59.08 49.78 -13.86
N LEU A 13 60.27 49.15 -13.86
CA LEU A 13 60.55 47.92 -13.09
C LEU A 13 60.95 48.28 -11.66
N PRO A 14 60.39 47.62 -10.63
CA PRO A 14 60.79 47.83 -9.24
C PRO A 14 62.28 47.52 -9.10
N ARG A 15 63.07 48.56 -8.80
CA ARG A 15 64.50 48.40 -8.51
C ARG A 15 64.67 47.85 -7.10
N VAL A 16 65.51 46.84 -6.98
CA VAL A 16 65.98 46.32 -5.69
C VAL A 16 66.55 47.48 -4.88
N ALA A 17 66.09 47.61 -3.64
CA ALA A 17 66.54 48.66 -2.73
C ALA A 17 68.08 48.63 -2.64
N GLY A 18 68.72 49.79 -2.85
CA GLY A 18 70.18 49.85 -3.06
C GLY A 18 70.99 49.38 -1.86
N ASP A 19 70.36 49.33 -0.69
CA ASP A 19 70.86 48.84 0.58
C ASP A 19 70.70 47.32 0.78
N LEU A 20 69.88 46.61 -0.02
CA LEU A 20 69.67 45.17 0.13
C LEU A 20 70.97 44.36 0.04
N LYS A 21 71.90 44.80 -0.84
CA LYS A 21 73.22 44.19 -0.95
C LYS A 21 73.99 44.30 0.35
N SER A 22 73.97 45.47 0.98
CA SER A 22 74.64 45.72 2.26
C SER A 22 73.96 44.97 3.42
N GLU A 23 72.64 44.81 3.38
CA GLU A 23 71.90 44.04 4.38
C GLU A 23 72.20 42.53 4.30
N LEU A 24 72.31 41.98 3.08
CA LEU A 24 72.74 40.60 2.84
C LEU A 24 74.22 40.38 3.20
N GLU A 25 75.11 41.31 2.87
CA GLU A 25 76.53 41.25 3.28
C GLU A 25 76.71 41.38 4.79
N GLY A 26 75.82 42.13 5.46
CA GLY A 26 75.76 42.26 6.92
C GLY A 26 75.02 41.12 7.63
N PHE A 27 74.37 40.20 6.89
CA PHE A 27 73.58 39.13 7.46
C PHE A 27 74.48 38.13 8.19
N LYS A 28 74.36 38.08 9.52
CA LYS A 28 75.09 37.13 10.35
C LYS A 28 74.25 35.86 10.51
N PRO A 29 74.71 34.69 10.02
CA PRO A 29 73.97 33.43 10.14
C PRO A 29 73.75 32.99 11.60
N THR A 30 74.51 33.57 12.55
CA THR A 30 74.30 33.39 14.00
C THR A 30 72.95 33.93 14.49
N ASN A 31 72.29 34.78 13.71
CA ASN A 31 70.97 35.31 14.04
C ASN A 31 69.83 34.35 13.66
N LEU A 32 70.13 33.24 12.97
CA LEU A 32 69.17 32.16 12.76
C LEU A 32 69.03 31.34 14.04
N LYS A 33 67.78 31.08 14.45
CA LYS A 33 67.52 30.19 15.58
C LYS A 33 67.93 28.77 15.20
N ASN A 34 68.72 28.11 16.05
CA ASN A 34 69.03 26.70 15.88
C ASN A 34 67.73 25.88 15.99
N ALA A 35 67.51 24.96 15.04
CA ALA A 35 66.41 24.00 15.07
C ALA A 35 66.97 22.63 15.45
N ASP A 36 66.51 22.07 16.56
CA ASP A 36 66.95 20.77 17.06
C ASP A 36 66.21 19.65 16.32
N THR A 37 66.95 18.77 15.64
CA THR A 37 66.40 17.61 14.92
C THR A 37 66.61 16.36 15.77
N GLN A 38 65.53 15.76 16.29
CA GLN A 38 65.62 14.50 17.03
C GLN A 38 65.33 13.29 16.12
N GLU A 39 66.31 12.40 15.98
CA GLU A 39 66.14 11.10 15.34
C GLU A 39 65.50 10.11 16.33
N LYS A 40 64.25 9.69 16.09
CA LYS A 40 63.57 8.69 16.93
C LYS A 40 64.01 7.27 16.57
N ILE A 41 65.16 6.85 17.06
CA ILE A 41 65.54 5.43 17.09
C ILE A 41 64.95 4.82 18.37
N VAL A 42 63.71 4.36 18.32
CA VAL A 42 63.07 3.67 19.45
C VAL A 42 63.39 2.18 19.35
N LEU A 43 63.97 1.61 20.40
CA LEU A 43 64.19 0.16 20.48
C LEU A 43 62.85 -0.57 20.62
N PRO A 44 62.73 -1.82 20.09
CA PRO A 44 61.56 -2.65 20.32
C PRO A 44 61.24 -2.76 21.81
N SER A 45 59.96 -2.67 22.15
CA SER A 45 59.52 -2.81 23.54
C SER A 45 59.63 -4.27 24.00
N ALA A 46 59.59 -4.48 25.32
CA ALA A 46 59.56 -5.84 25.87
C ALA A 46 58.32 -6.63 25.41
N GLU A 47 57.21 -5.94 25.13
CA GLU A 47 55.98 -6.53 24.59
C GLU A 47 56.19 -6.99 23.15
N ASP A 48 56.83 -6.18 22.30
CA ASP A 48 57.11 -6.52 20.89
C ASP A 48 57.95 -7.81 20.81
N VAL A 49 58.99 -7.91 21.65
CA VAL A 49 59.86 -9.10 21.71
C VAL A 49 59.11 -10.32 22.25
N ALA A 50 58.21 -10.13 23.22
CA ALA A 50 57.40 -11.22 23.75
C ALA A 50 56.43 -11.76 22.68
N GLN A 51 55.75 -10.87 21.97
CA GLN A 51 54.86 -11.25 20.87
C GLN A 51 55.61 -11.97 19.76
N GLU A 52 56.77 -11.46 19.33
CA GLU A 52 57.61 -12.11 18.33
C GLU A 52 58.02 -13.53 18.77
N ARG A 53 58.41 -13.70 20.04
CA ARG A 53 58.74 -15.04 20.58
C ARG A 53 57.55 -15.99 20.54
N THR A 54 56.36 -15.53 20.89
CA THR A 54 55.14 -16.38 20.84
C THR A 54 54.80 -16.77 19.41
N HIS A 55 54.89 -15.83 18.47
CA HIS A 55 54.65 -16.07 17.05
C HIS A 55 55.66 -17.09 16.48
N ASN A 56 56.95 -16.90 16.77
CA ASN A 56 58.00 -17.82 16.32
C ASN A 56 57.84 -19.22 16.95
N ALA A 57 57.43 -19.30 18.21
CA ALA A 57 57.15 -20.59 18.86
C ALA A 57 55.97 -21.33 18.22
N LEU A 58 54.90 -20.60 17.85
CA LEU A 58 53.75 -21.17 17.12
C LEU A 58 54.15 -21.69 15.75
N ILE A 59 54.90 -20.90 14.98
CA ILE A 59 55.42 -21.31 13.67
C ILE A 59 56.27 -22.57 13.80
N ALA A 60 57.25 -22.57 14.71
CA ALA A 60 58.11 -23.72 14.92
C ALA A 60 57.32 -24.96 15.37
N GLY A 61 56.25 -24.77 16.17
CA GLY A 61 55.35 -25.83 16.59
C GLY A 61 54.57 -26.46 15.42
N VAL A 62 54.12 -25.63 14.47
CA VAL A 62 53.42 -26.09 13.26
C VAL A 62 54.39 -26.73 12.26
N GLU A 63 55.56 -26.13 12.03
CA GLU A 63 56.59 -26.67 11.14
C GLU A 63 57.08 -28.05 11.59
N ASN A 64 57.27 -28.21 12.91
CA ASN A 64 57.74 -29.47 13.49
C ASN A 64 56.58 -30.39 13.91
N PHE A 65 55.35 -30.07 13.53
CA PHE A 65 54.19 -30.86 13.91
C PHE A 65 54.24 -32.26 13.27
N LYS A 66 54.25 -33.29 14.12
CA LYS A 66 54.23 -34.68 13.67
C LYS A 66 52.82 -35.08 13.26
N SER A 67 52.52 -34.96 11.96
CA SER A 67 51.24 -35.39 11.37
C SER A 67 50.89 -36.86 11.64
N SER A 68 51.88 -37.72 11.90
CA SER A 68 51.70 -39.11 12.32
C SER A 68 51.03 -39.29 13.68
N SER A 69 50.95 -38.24 14.49
CA SER A 69 50.21 -38.23 15.77
C SER A 69 48.70 -38.02 15.59
N LEU A 70 48.25 -37.61 14.40
CA LEU A 70 46.82 -37.47 14.11
C LEU A 70 46.18 -38.86 14.01
N LYS A 71 45.01 -39.01 14.64
CA LYS A 71 44.21 -40.22 14.50
C LYS A 71 43.77 -40.38 13.04
N ARG A 72 44.08 -41.53 12.44
CA ARG A 72 43.60 -41.87 11.11
C ARG A 72 42.07 -41.89 11.11
N THR A 73 41.47 -41.11 10.24
CA THR A 73 40.02 -41.09 10.02
C THR A 73 39.76 -41.67 8.64
N ASP A 74 38.98 -42.75 8.56
CA ASP A 74 38.60 -43.33 7.27
C ASP A 74 37.47 -42.50 6.64
N THR A 75 37.80 -41.72 5.62
CA THR A 75 36.80 -41.02 4.80
C THR A 75 36.22 -41.99 3.79
N ARG A 76 34.95 -42.40 3.98
CA ARG A 76 34.21 -43.18 2.99
C ARG A 76 33.51 -42.22 2.02
N GLU A 77 34.01 -42.12 0.80
CA GLU A 77 33.30 -41.47 -0.30
C GLU A 77 32.13 -42.37 -0.73
N LYS A 78 30.89 -41.90 -0.57
CA LYS A 78 29.71 -42.59 -1.09
C LYS A 78 29.55 -42.26 -2.57
N ILE A 79 30.31 -42.93 -3.44
CA ILE A 79 30.03 -42.92 -4.88
C ILE A 79 28.83 -43.85 -5.10
N VAL A 80 27.63 -43.29 -5.16
CA VAL A 80 26.43 -44.05 -5.56
C VAL A 80 26.42 -44.08 -7.08
N LEU A 81 26.57 -45.27 -7.66
CA LEU A 81 26.41 -45.46 -9.10
C LEU A 81 24.94 -45.23 -9.49
N PRO A 82 24.67 -44.67 -10.68
CA PRO A 82 23.32 -44.58 -11.21
C PRO A 82 22.64 -45.95 -11.14
N ASN A 83 21.45 -45.98 -10.57
CA ASN A 83 20.69 -47.22 -10.44
C ASN A 83 19.96 -47.53 -11.77
N ALA A 84 19.35 -48.71 -11.87
CA ALA A 84 18.65 -49.12 -13.09
C ALA A 84 17.49 -48.19 -13.48
N GLN A 85 16.85 -47.53 -12.51
CA GLN A 85 15.79 -46.56 -12.74
C GLN A 85 16.36 -45.26 -13.35
N ASP A 86 17.51 -44.79 -12.85
CA ASP A 86 18.18 -43.58 -13.37
C ASP A 86 18.57 -43.78 -14.84
N VAL A 87 19.17 -44.93 -15.17
CA VAL A 87 19.56 -45.27 -16.55
C VAL A 87 18.35 -45.45 -17.46
N ALA A 88 17.27 -46.04 -16.95
CA ALA A 88 16.03 -46.19 -17.72
C ALA A 88 15.38 -44.83 -18.01
N ALA A 89 15.33 -43.94 -17.02
CA ALA A 89 14.80 -42.59 -17.18
C ALA A 89 15.61 -41.81 -18.22
N GLU A 90 16.94 -41.80 -18.12
CA GLU A 90 17.82 -41.14 -19.09
C GLU A 90 17.61 -41.68 -20.51
N LYS A 91 17.46 -43.00 -20.66
CA LYS A 91 17.21 -43.62 -21.97
C LYS A 91 15.85 -43.20 -22.55
N THR A 92 14.81 -43.07 -21.72
CA THR A 92 13.50 -42.60 -22.18
C THR A 92 13.51 -41.14 -22.59
N GLU A 93 14.17 -40.29 -21.81
CA GLU A 93 14.31 -38.86 -22.12
C GLU A 93 15.10 -38.65 -23.42
N LYS A 94 16.22 -39.36 -23.56
CA LYS A 94 17.04 -39.30 -24.78
C LYS A 94 16.27 -39.78 -26.01
N ALA A 95 15.45 -40.83 -25.88
CA ALA A 95 14.60 -41.31 -26.97
C ALA A 95 13.51 -40.30 -27.35
N LEU A 96 12.91 -39.62 -26.36
CA LEU A 96 11.93 -38.56 -26.60
C LEU A 96 12.55 -37.38 -27.35
N ILE A 97 13.71 -36.90 -26.89
CA ILE A 97 14.44 -35.78 -27.53
C ILE A 97 14.78 -36.14 -28.97
N ALA A 98 15.36 -37.32 -29.21
CA ALA A 98 15.68 -37.78 -30.57
C ALA A 98 14.41 -37.88 -31.45
N GLY A 99 13.29 -38.34 -30.88
CA GLY A 99 12.01 -38.41 -31.57
C GLY A 99 11.46 -37.04 -31.98
N ILE A 100 11.65 -36.01 -31.15
CA ILE A 100 11.27 -34.62 -31.46
C ILE A 100 12.21 -34.02 -32.51
N GLU A 101 13.52 -34.23 -32.36
CA GLU A 101 14.53 -33.70 -33.30
C GLU A 101 14.32 -34.25 -34.72
N HIS A 102 13.95 -35.51 -34.85
CA HIS A 102 13.69 -36.18 -36.13
C HIS A 102 12.20 -36.20 -36.48
N PHE A 103 11.36 -35.44 -35.77
CA PHE A 103 9.95 -35.37 -36.05
C PHE A 103 9.73 -34.69 -37.39
N ASP A 104 9.06 -35.39 -38.31
CA ASP A 104 8.70 -34.88 -39.63
C ASP A 104 7.40 -34.07 -39.56
N PRO A 105 7.45 -32.72 -39.69
CA PRO A 105 6.27 -31.89 -39.58
C PRO A 105 5.25 -32.13 -40.70
N SER A 106 5.65 -32.74 -41.82
CA SER A 106 4.73 -33.07 -42.92
C SER A 106 3.72 -34.15 -42.54
N LYS A 107 3.97 -34.90 -41.45
CA LYS A 107 3.04 -35.87 -40.88
C LYS A 107 1.93 -35.22 -40.06
N LEU A 108 2.06 -33.94 -39.70
CA LEU A 108 0.98 -33.19 -39.06
C LEU A 108 -0.16 -32.98 -40.05
N LYS A 109 -1.39 -33.20 -39.59
CA LYS A 109 -2.58 -32.86 -40.38
C LYS A 109 -2.65 -31.34 -40.50
N HIS A 110 -2.75 -30.84 -41.73
CA HIS A 110 -3.01 -29.43 -41.97
C HIS A 110 -4.33 -29.04 -41.29
N THR A 111 -4.25 -28.06 -40.39
CA THR A 111 -5.43 -27.45 -39.75
C THR A 111 -5.47 -26.00 -40.21
N GLU A 112 -6.44 -25.66 -41.05
CA GLU A 112 -6.69 -24.29 -41.48
C GLU A 112 -7.44 -23.56 -40.36
N THR A 113 -6.76 -22.64 -39.68
CA THR A 113 -7.39 -21.78 -38.68
C THR A 113 -8.18 -20.68 -39.37
N GLN A 114 -9.51 -20.73 -39.34
CA GLN A 114 -10.36 -19.65 -39.84
C GLN A 114 -10.63 -18.62 -38.74
N GLU A 115 -10.07 -17.41 -38.90
CA GLU A 115 -10.46 -16.23 -38.14
C GLU A 115 -11.83 -15.75 -38.65
N LYS A 116 -12.88 -15.99 -37.86
CA LYS A 116 -14.24 -15.52 -38.17
C LYS A 116 -14.35 -14.05 -37.74
N ASN A 117 -14.08 -13.13 -38.65
CA ASN A 117 -14.58 -11.74 -38.59
C ASN A 117 -15.80 -11.61 -39.51
N PRO A 118 -16.96 -12.22 -39.18
CA PRO A 118 -18.15 -12.05 -39.99
C PRO A 118 -18.55 -10.58 -39.97
N LEU A 119 -18.84 -10.04 -41.17
CA LEU A 119 -19.42 -8.71 -41.28
C LEU A 119 -20.79 -8.69 -40.57
N PRO A 120 -21.21 -7.55 -40.00
CA PRO A 120 -22.55 -7.38 -39.47
C PRO A 120 -23.59 -7.78 -40.52
N ASP A 121 -24.57 -8.57 -40.12
CA ASP A 121 -25.67 -8.94 -41.00
C ASP A 121 -26.66 -7.77 -41.19
N LYS A 122 -27.64 -7.96 -42.08
CA LYS A 122 -28.63 -6.93 -42.40
C LYS A 122 -29.48 -6.53 -41.19
N ASP A 123 -29.70 -7.44 -40.25
CA ASP A 123 -30.54 -7.20 -39.08
C ASP A 123 -29.80 -6.34 -38.06
N VAL A 124 -28.51 -6.60 -37.84
CA VAL A 124 -27.64 -5.78 -37.00
C VAL A 124 -27.55 -4.35 -37.55
N VAL A 125 -27.33 -4.19 -38.86
CA VAL A 125 -27.26 -2.88 -39.51
C VAL A 125 -28.61 -2.14 -39.42
N LEU A 126 -29.72 -2.84 -39.58
CA LEU A 126 -31.05 -2.25 -39.48
C LEU A 126 -31.36 -1.81 -38.04
N GLN A 127 -30.99 -2.63 -37.06
CA GLN A 127 -31.15 -2.29 -35.64
C GLN A 127 -30.33 -1.04 -35.29
N GLU A 128 -29.08 -0.96 -35.73
CA GLU A 128 -28.22 0.20 -35.52
C GLU A 128 -28.78 1.47 -36.17
N LYS A 129 -29.28 1.37 -37.41
CA LYS A 129 -29.96 2.48 -38.10
C LYS A 129 -31.19 2.96 -37.33
N ASN A 130 -32.00 2.03 -36.80
CA ASN A 130 -33.17 2.37 -36.00
C ASN A 130 -32.81 3.05 -34.68
N HIS A 131 -31.75 2.58 -34.01
CA HIS A 131 -31.25 3.21 -32.79
C HIS A 131 -30.75 4.64 -33.05
N LEU A 132 -30.00 4.83 -34.13
CA LEU A 132 -29.48 6.14 -34.51
C LEU A 132 -30.62 7.11 -34.87
N ASN A 133 -31.66 6.63 -35.55
CA ASN A 133 -32.84 7.44 -35.86
C ASN A 133 -33.60 7.87 -34.59
N LEU A 134 -33.73 6.97 -33.61
CA LEU A 134 -34.38 7.29 -32.33
C LEU A 134 -33.57 8.35 -31.57
N LEU A 135 -32.26 8.20 -31.49
CA LEU A 135 -31.36 9.16 -30.86
C LEU A 135 -31.48 10.55 -31.49
N ASN A 136 -31.37 10.63 -32.83
CA ASN A 136 -31.53 11.90 -33.55
C ASN A 136 -32.93 12.52 -33.34
N GLY A 137 -33.98 11.69 -33.34
CA GLY A 137 -35.34 12.14 -33.11
C GLY A 137 -35.54 12.75 -31.72
N VAL A 138 -34.88 12.21 -30.69
CA VAL A 138 -34.90 12.75 -29.32
C VAL A 138 -34.01 13.99 -29.20
N GLU A 139 -32.82 13.98 -29.80
CA GLU A 139 -31.86 15.09 -29.76
C GLU A 139 -32.44 16.37 -30.39
N HIS A 140 -33.16 16.22 -31.50
CA HIS A 140 -33.80 17.32 -32.22
C HIS A 140 -35.29 17.46 -31.93
N PHE A 141 -35.78 16.85 -30.85
CA PHE A 141 -37.19 16.93 -30.49
C PHE A 141 -37.59 18.36 -30.11
N ASP A 142 -38.48 18.96 -30.90
CA ASP A 142 -39.01 20.30 -30.63
C ASP A 142 -40.01 20.26 -29.47
N LYS A 143 -39.56 20.70 -28.29
CA LYS A 143 -40.38 20.80 -27.08
C LYS A 143 -41.56 21.76 -27.23
N ALA A 144 -41.53 22.71 -28.18
CA ALA A 144 -42.64 23.61 -28.44
C ALA A 144 -43.86 22.89 -29.05
N THR A 145 -43.65 21.71 -29.64
CA THR A 145 -44.75 20.86 -30.16
C THR A 145 -45.49 20.09 -29.06
N MET A 146 -44.93 20.04 -27.84
CA MET A 146 -45.61 19.39 -26.72
C MET A 146 -46.83 20.21 -26.29
N LYS A 147 -47.96 19.53 -26.09
CA LYS A 147 -49.16 20.18 -25.56
C LYS A 147 -48.91 20.64 -24.14
N HIS A 148 -49.05 21.94 -23.89
CA HIS A 148 -49.04 22.48 -22.53
C HIS A 148 -50.18 21.85 -21.73
N THR A 149 -49.84 21.27 -20.58
CA THR A 149 -50.82 20.77 -19.63
C THR A 149 -50.87 21.73 -18.45
N THR A 150 -52.00 22.39 -18.27
CA THR A 150 -52.26 23.23 -17.10
C THR A 150 -52.72 22.33 -15.96
N THR A 151 -51.87 22.14 -14.95
CA THR A 151 -52.25 21.44 -13.72
C THR A 151 -53.03 22.40 -12.83
N ALA A 152 -54.32 22.14 -12.61
CA ALA A 152 -55.12 22.85 -11.62
C ALA A 152 -55.00 22.15 -10.27
N GLU A 153 -54.35 22.79 -9.30
CA GLU A 153 -54.35 22.35 -7.91
C GLU A 153 -55.75 22.63 -7.33
N LYS A 154 -56.52 21.58 -7.04
CA LYS A 154 -57.80 21.72 -6.33
C LYS A 154 -57.56 21.96 -4.84
N ILE A 155 -57.25 23.21 -4.48
CA ILE A 155 -57.41 23.67 -3.09
C ILE A 155 -58.89 23.98 -2.91
N VAL A 156 -59.68 22.99 -2.51
CA VAL A 156 -61.08 23.22 -2.13
C VAL A 156 -61.08 23.65 -0.67
N LEU A 157 -61.51 24.88 -0.39
CA LEU A 157 -61.75 25.30 0.99
C LEU A 157 -62.86 24.42 1.59
N PRO A 158 -62.76 24.00 2.86
CA PRO A 158 -63.85 23.32 3.54
C PRO A 158 -65.14 24.15 3.42
N ASP A 159 -66.26 23.50 3.12
CA ASP A 159 -67.55 24.17 3.11
C ASP A 159 -68.04 24.45 4.54
N ASN A 160 -69.09 25.28 4.65
CA ASN A 160 -69.65 25.64 5.95
C ASN A 160 -70.17 24.42 6.75
N GLU A 161 -70.56 23.35 6.07
CA GLU A 161 -71.08 22.15 6.73
C GLU A 161 -69.94 21.40 7.44
N VAL A 162 -68.82 21.21 6.76
CA VAL A 162 -67.60 20.62 7.35
C VAL A 162 -67.09 21.47 8.52
N ILE A 163 -67.12 22.79 8.39
CA ILE A 163 -66.68 23.72 9.46
C ILE A 163 -67.59 23.61 10.69
N GLU A 164 -68.91 23.63 10.51
CA GLU A 164 -69.86 23.51 11.63
C GLU A 164 -69.80 22.11 12.27
N GLN A 165 -69.57 21.05 11.48
CA GLN A 165 -69.36 19.70 12.01
C GLN A 165 -68.08 19.63 12.87
N GLU A 166 -66.96 20.17 12.39
CA GLU A 166 -65.69 20.21 13.13
C GLU A 166 -65.84 21.04 14.42
N LYS A 167 -66.53 22.18 14.34
CA LYS A 167 -66.82 23.03 15.50
C LYS A 167 -67.67 22.32 16.54
N GLY A 168 -68.70 21.59 16.12
CA GLY A 168 -69.52 20.75 16.99
C GLY A 168 -68.71 19.64 17.67
N GLN A 169 -67.85 18.96 16.91
CA GLN A 169 -66.95 17.93 17.45
C GLN A 169 -65.98 18.51 18.48
N ARG A 170 -65.36 19.66 18.19
CA ARG A 170 -64.49 20.37 19.14
C ARG A 170 -65.23 20.79 20.41
N GLN A 171 -66.47 21.26 20.29
CA GLN A 171 -67.29 21.62 21.44
C GLN A 171 -67.56 20.41 22.34
N LEU A 172 -67.87 19.26 21.74
CA LEU A 172 -68.09 18.01 22.47
C LEU A 172 -66.83 17.55 23.21
N ILE A 173 -65.69 17.51 22.51
CA ILE A 173 -64.41 17.12 23.10
C ILE A 173 -64.05 18.04 24.26
N SER A 174 -64.16 19.36 24.07
CA SER A 174 -63.88 20.33 25.14
C SER A 174 -64.83 20.16 26.34
N GLY A 175 -66.10 19.82 26.10
CA GLY A 175 -67.06 19.53 27.17
C GLY A 175 -66.68 18.28 27.98
N ILE A 176 -66.13 17.25 27.34
CA ILE A 176 -65.64 16.03 28.00
C ILE A 176 -64.34 16.32 28.76
N GLU A 177 -63.37 16.99 28.13
CA GLU A 177 -62.08 17.32 28.75
C GLU A 177 -62.24 18.17 30.01
N ASN A 178 -63.20 19.11 30.00
CA ASN A 178 -63.46 20.00 31.13
C ASN A 178 -64.63 19.52 32.01
N PHE A 179 -65.07 18.27 31.87
CA PHE A 179 -66.17 17.75 32.66
C PHE A 179 -65.74 17.54 34.12
N ASP A 180 -66.40 18.28 35.01
CA ASP A 180 -66.21 18.15 36.45
C ASP A 180 -66.95 16.94 37.00
N SER A 181 -66.20 15.86 37.25
CA SER A 181 -66.73 14.61 37.82
C SER A 181 -67.36 14.78 39.20
N SER A 182 -67.07 15.86 39.94
CA SER A 182 -67.72 16.12 41.23
C SER A 182 -69.21 16.50 41.10
N LYS A 183 -69.65 16.89 39.90
CA LYS A 183 -71.06 17.18 39.59
C LYS A 183 -71.89 15.93 39.32
N LEU A 184 -71.28 14.74 39.22
CA LEU A 184 -72.01 13.48 39.15
C LEU A 184 -72.73 13.25 40.48
N LYS A 185 -74.04 13.01 40.41
CA LYS A 185 -74.83 12.60 41.58
C LYS A 185 -74.38 11.21 42.02
N HIS A 186 -74.27 10.99 43.33
CA HIS A 186 -74.05 9.66 43.87
C HIS A 186 -75.18 8.72 43.41
N ALA A 187 -74.81 7.55 42.91
CA ALA A 187 -75.73 6.48 42.56
C ALA A 187 -75.28 5.21 43.29
N GLU A 188 -76.17 4.62 44.07
CA GLU A 188 -75.90 3.34 44.72
C GLU A 188 -76.02 2.22 43.69
N THR A 189 -74.93 1.51 43.41
CA THR A 189 -74.93 0.35 42.53
C THR A 189 -75.15 -0.93 43.34
N CYS A 190 -76.26 -1.63 43.11
CA CYS A 190 -76.47 -2.97 43.65
C CYS A 190 -75.77 -4.02 42.78
N GLU A 191 -74.61 -4.51 43.23
CA GLU A 191 -73.93 -5.66 42.61
C GLU A 191 -74.78 -6.93 42.82
N LYS A 192 -75.12 -7.63 41.73
CA LYS A 192 -76.04 -8.78 41.79
C LYS A 192 -75.45 -10.04 42.42
N ASN A 193 -74.12 -10.10 42.56
CA ASN A 193 -73.39 -11.18 43.24
C ASN A 193 -72.39 -10.56 44.23
N PRO A 194 -72.86 -10.00 45.35
CA PRO A 194 -71.93 -9.54 46.38
C PRO A 194 -71.15 -10.76 46.88
N LEU A 195 -69.83 -10.60 47.06
CA LEU A 195 -69.01 -11.65 47.68
C LEU A 195 -69.55 -11.98 49.08
N PRO A 196 -69.54 -13.25 49.51
CA PRO A 196 -70.00 -13.62 50.85
C PRO A 196 -69.29 -12.78 51.91
N THR A 197 -70.05 -12.17 52.83
CA THR A 197 -69.44 -11.40 53.92
C THR A 197 -68.70 -12.33 54.89
N LYS A 198 -67.74 -11.77 55.64
CA LYS A 198 -66.94 -12.54 56.60
C LYS A 198 -67.84 -13.29 57.60
N GLU A 199 -68.98 -12.71 57.99
CA GLU A 199 -69.93 -13.39 58.87
C GLU A 199 -70.53 -14.64 58.23
N ILE A 200 -70.91 -14.57 56.95
CA ILE A 200 -71.44 -15.72 56.20
C ILE A 200 -70.40 -16.83 56.12
N ILE A 201 -69.14 -16.45 55.83
CA ILE A 201 -68.02 -17.40 55.72
C ILE A 201 -67.74 -18.06 57.09
N ASP A 202 -67.76 -17.31 58.18
CA ASP A 202 -67.46 -17.82 59.52
C ASP A 202 -68.59 -18.72 60.06
N GLN A 203 -69.86 -18.42 59.73
CA GLN A 203 -71.00 -19.32 60.00
C GLN A 203 -70.87 -20.66 59.26
N GLU A 204 -70.49 -20.64 57.98
CA GLU A 204 -70.33 -21.86 57.19
C GLU A 204 -69.16 -22.72 57.65
N LYS A 205 -68.10 -22.12 58.22
CA LYS A 205 -66.98 -22.85 58.83
C LYS A 205 -67.28 -23.49 60.18
N SER A 206 -68.37 -23.11 60.83
CA SER A 206 -68.76 -23.61 62.17
C SER A 206 -69.96 -24.56 62.14
N ALA A 207 -70.49 -24.86 60.96
CA ALA A 207 -71.49 -25.91 60.68
C ALA A 207 -70.82 -27.18 60.15
#